data_AF-A0A6A5T5N8-F1
#
_entry.id   AF-A0A6A5T5N8-F1
#
_cell.length_a   1.000
_cell.length_b   1.000
_cell.length_c   1.000
_cell.angle_alpha   90.00
_cell.angle_beta   90.00
_cell.angle_gamma   90.00
#
_symmetry.space_group_name_H-M   'P 1'
#
loop_
_entity.id
_entity.type
_entity.pdbx_description
1 polymer ?
#
loop_
_entity_poly.entity_id
_entity_poly.type
_entity_poly.pdbx_seq_one_letter_code
_entity_poly.pdbx_strand_id
1 'polypeptide(L)'
;MTPTSTPGNSTNMSPIEAAAAAIELLEPGDIFTYTAIADAHVVNRVTPSQRHKHSQALRKAQAIKQQKLDPQQELELVQYIKARDVRSGHSQIYPQCTLHWGHW
;
A
#
# COMPACT_ATOMS: atom_id res chain seq x y z
N MET A 1 42.73 -19.76 23.25
CA MET A 1 42.15 -19.11 22.06
C MET A 1 40.78 -19.72 21.85
N THR A 2 39.73 -19.02 22.27
CA THR A 2 38.34 -19.44 22.09
C THR A 2 37.83 -18.89 20.76
N PRO A 3 37.19 -19.69 19.88
CA PRO A 3 36.59 -19.14 18.68
C PRO A 3 35.35 -18.34 19.09
N THR A 4 35.42 -17.02 18.88
CA THR A 4 34.29 -16.11 18.92
C THR A 4 33.26 -16.61 17.91
N SER A 5 32.17 -17.19 18.41
CA SER A 5 31.00 -17.48 17.59
C SER A 5 30.49 -16.17 17.03
N THR A 6 30.70 -15.98 15.72
CA THR A 6 30.07 -14.95 14.92
C THR A 6 28.58 -14.96 15.23
N PRO A 7 27.97 -13.86 15.72
CA PRO A 7 26.52 -13.80 15.76
C PRO A 7 26.09 -13.73 14.30
N GLY A 8 25.61 -14.86 13.77
CA GLY A 8 24.93 -14.88 12.50
C GLY A 8 23.80 -13.87 12.61
N ASN A 9 23.89 -12.79 11.83
CA ASN A 9 22.77 -11.90 11.56
C ASN A 9 21.77 -12.67 10.68
N SER A 10 21.25 -13.80 11.19
CA SER A 10 20.04 -14.38 10.65
C SER A 10 18.99 -13.32 10.87
N THR A 11 18.66 -12.58 9.82
CA THR A 11 17.43 -11.81 9.69
C THR A 11 16.28 -12.81 9.80
N ASN A 12 16.09 -13.34 11.01
CA ASN A 12 14.99 -14.22 11.36
C ASN A 12 13.79 -13.31 11.53
N MET A 13 13.20 -12.89 10.41
CA MET A 13 11.85 -12.34 10.44
C MET A 13 10.99 -13.32 11.20
N SER A 14 10.25 -12.81 12.20
CA SER A 14 9.36 -13.68 12.96
C SER A 14 8.29 -14.26 12.03
N PRO A 15 7.72 -15.46 12.31
CA PRO A 15 6.64 -16.02 11.50
C PRO A 15 5.44 -15.07 11.31
N ILE A 16 5.21 -14.18 12.29
CA ILE A 16 4.18 -13.14 12.23
C ILE A 16 4.54 -12.06 11.20
N GLU A 17 5.79 -11.62 11.17
CA GLU A 17 6.28 -10.64 10.19
C GLU A 17 6.35 -11.24 8.79
N ALA A 18 6.75 -12.51 8.67
CA ALA A 18 6.72 -13.24 7.41
C ALA A 18 5.30 -13.35 6.84
N ALA A 19 4.32 -13.70 7.68
CA ALA A 19 2.91 -13.74 7.29
C ALA A 19 2.36 -12.36 6.90
N ALA A 20 2.75 -11.30 7.63
CA ALA A 20 2.37 -9.93 7.28
C ALA A 20 3.00 -9.48 5.96
N ALA A 21 4.27 -9.83 5.71
CA ALA A 21 4.96 -9.53 4.46
C ALA A 21 4.38 -10.29 3.27
N ALA A 22 3.98 -11.57 3.47
CA ALA A 22 3.31 -12.36 2.44
C ALA A 22 2.00 -11.69 1.98
N ILE A 23 1.25 -11.05 2.89
CA ILE A 23 0.06 -10.28 2.54
C ILE A 23 0.40 -9.05 1.68
N GLU A 24 1.52 -8.39 1.95
CA GLU A 24 1.95 -7.19 1.22
C GLU A 24 2.53 -7.49 -0.17
N LEU A 25 2.97 -8.73 -0.41
CA LEU A 25 3.51 -9.20 -1.69
C LEU A 25 2.45 -9.68 -2.67
N LEU A 26 1.19 -9.83 -2.23
CA LEU A 26 0.08 -10.20 -3.10
C LEU A 26 -0.23 -9.07 -4.08
N GLU A 27 -0.60 -9.43 -5.32
CA GLU A 27 -0.94 -8.42 -6.31
C GLU A 27 -2.22 -7.68 -5.89
N PRO A 28 -2.31 -6.36 -6.16
CA PRO A 28 -3.54 -5.61 -5.93
C PRO A 28 -4.70 -6.22 -6.74
N GLY A 29 -5.59 -6.96 -6.07
CA GLY A 29 -6.72 -7.65 -6.72
C GLY A 29 -6.72 -9.17 -6.49
N ASP A 30 -5.62 -9.74 -6.00
CA ASP A 30 -5.57 -11.14 -5.61
C ASP A 30 -6.49 -11.41 -4.42
N ILE A 31 -7.35 -12.42 -4.58
CA ILE A 31 -8.24 -12.86 -3.51
C ILE A 31 -7.47 -13.81 -2.60
N PHE A 32 -7.22 -13.37 -1.37
CA PHE A 32 -6.62 -14.21 -0.34
C PHE A 32 -7.50 -14.25 0.91
N THR A 33 -7.24 -15.25 1.76
CA THR A 33 -7.83 -15.30 3.10
C THR A 33 -6.74 -15.24 4.14
N TYR A 34 -6.97 -14.50 5.22
CA TYR A 34 -6.03 -14.44 6.34
C TYR A 34 -5.78 -15.82 6.97
N THR A 35 -6.74 -16.73 6.89
CA THR A 35 -6.60 -18.11 7.39
C THR A 35 -5.54 -18.87 6.58
N ALA A 36 -5.61 -18.84 5.25
CA ALA A 36 -4.65 -19.57 4.41
C ALA A 36 -3.20 -19.12 4.64
N ILE A 37 -2.98 -17.81 4.79
CA ILE A 37 -1.65 -17.26 5.07
C ILE A 37 -1.21 -17.59 6.49
N ALA A 38 -2.11 -17.53 7.47
CA ALA A 38 -1.80 -17.85 8.85
C ALA A 38 -1.43 -19.34 9.02
N ASP A 39 -2.13 -20.24 8.34
CA ASP A 39 -1.88 -21.67 8.36
C ASP A 39 -0.53 -22.00 7.70
N ALA A 40 -0.20 -21.36 6.58
CA ALA A 40 1.08 -21.53 5.89
C ALA A 40 2.29 -21.13 6.75
N HIS A 41 2.10 -20.17 7.66
CA HIS A 41 3.15 -19.67 8.56
C HIS A 41 3.03 -20.20 10.00
N VAL A 42 2.07 -21.09 10.28
CA VAL A 42 1.82 -21.66 11.62
C VAL A 42 1.63 -20.57 12.68
N VAL A 43 0.89 -19.51 12.33
CA VAL A 43 0.59 -18.38 13.21
C VAL A 43 -0.91 -18.24 13.45
N ASN A 44 -1.30 -17.63 14.56
CA ASN A 44 -2.70 -17.31 14.80
C ASN A 44 -3.18 -16.22 13.82
N ARG A 45 -4.27 -16.49 13.09
CA ARG A 45 -4.91 -15.57 12.12
C ARG A 45 -5.07 -14.14 12.59
N VAL A 46 -5.39 -13.93 13.86
CA VAL A 46 -5.65 -12.59 14.43
C VAL A 46 -4.40 -11.71 14.35
N THR A 47 -3.23 -12.30 14.57
CA THR A 47 -1.97 -11.56 14.72
C THR A 47 -1.48 -10.92 13.41
N PRO A 48 -1.37 -11.65 12.28
CA PRO A 48 -1.04 -11.05 10.98
C PRO A 48 -2.08 -10.02 10.52
N SER A 49 -3.37 -10.31 10.72
CA SER A 49 -4.45 -9.37 10.38
C SER A 49 -4.30 -8.05 11.13
N GLN A 50 -4.07 -8.08 12.44
CA GLN A 50 -3.92 -6.87 13.24
C GLN A 50 -2.66 -6.09 12.86
N ARG A 51 -1.53 -6.79 12.65
CA ARG A 51 -0.27 -6.18 12.22
C ARG A 51 -0.39 -5.49 10.87
N HIS A 52 -0.95 -6.19 9.89
CA HIS A 52 -1.16 -5.66 8.55
C HIS A 52 -2.06 -4.42 8.56
N LYS A 53 -3.22 -4.47 9.25
CA LYS A 53 -4.12 -3.32 9.39
C LYS A 53 -3.45 -2.11 10.05
N HIS A 54 -2.69 -2.35 11.11
CA HIS A 54 -1.96 -1.29 11.81
C HIS A 54 -0.87 -0.67 10.92
N SER A 55 -0.13 -1.49 10.19
CA SER A 55 0.88 -1.04 9.23
C SER A 55 0.27 -0.18 8.12
N GLN A 56 -0.84 -0.62 7.54
CA GLN A 56 -1.57 0.15 6.53
C GLN A 56 -2.09 1.48 7.09
N ALA A 57 -2.64 1.50 8.30
CA ALA A 57 -3.13 2.72 8.93
C ALA A 57 -2.00 3.74 9.16
N LEU A 58 -0.84 3.26 9.65
CA LEU A 58 0.34 4.11 9.83
C LEU A 58 0.85 4.65 8.49
N ARG A 59 0.94 3.81 7.45
CA ARG A 59 1.34 4.23 6.10
C ARG A 59 0.39 5.27 5.53
N LYS A 60 -0.93 5.10 5.69
CA LYS A 60 -1.93 6.08 5.25
C LYS A 60 -1.76 7.41 5.99
N ALA A 61 -1.57 7.38 7.31
CA ALA A 61 -1.34 8.58 8.10
C ALA A 61 -0.04 9.30 7.70
N GLN A 62 1.02 8.55 7.42
CA GLN A 62 2.28 9.09 6.92
C GLN A 62 2.12 9.70 5.53
N ALA A 63 1.41 9.02 4.62
CA ALA A 63 1.13 9.53 3.29
C ALA A 63 0.37 10.86 3.35
N ILE A 64 -0.66 10.97 4.20
CA ILE A 64 -1.39 12.24 4.43
C ILE A 64 -0.43 13.33 4.93
N LYS A 65 0.46 13.03 5.89
CA LYS A 65 1.46 13.99 6.39
C LYS A 65 2.49 14.40 5.34
N GLN A 66 2.77 13.55 4.36
CA GLN A 66 3.73 13.81 3.28
C GLN A 66 3.10 14.52 2.08
N GLN A 67 1.77 14.52 1.96
CA GLN A 67 1.08 15.26 0.92
C GLN A 67 1.33 16.77 1.11
N LYS A 68 1.60 17.46 0.00
CA LYS A 68 1.80 18.92 -0.02
C LYS A 68 0.49 19.69 0.21
N LEU A 69 -0.62 19.06 -0.13
CA LEU A 69 -1.97 19.57 0.03
C LEU A 69 -2.67 18.69 1.04
N ASP A 70 -3.41 19.32 1.96
CA ASP A 70 -4.35 18.59 2.79
C ASP A 70 -5.49 18.02 1.91
N PRO A 71 -6.08 16.85 2.24
CA PRO A 71 -7.20 16.28 1.48
C PRO A 71 -8.35 17.26 1.22
N GLN A 72 -8.62 18.20 2.13
CA GLN A 72 -9.61 19.24 1.91
C GLN A 72 -9.18 20.22 0.82
N GLN A 73 -7.91 20.62 0.80
CA GLN A 73 -7.36 21.51 -0.22
C GLN A 73 -7.36 20.86 -1.60
N GLU A 74 -7.03 19.56 -1.68
CA GLU A 74 -7.13 18.80 -2.93
C GLU A 74 -8.58 18.76 -3.43
N LEU A 75 -9.55 18.52 -2.54
CA LEU A 75 -10.97 18.50 -2.89
C LEU A 75 -11.47 19.85 -3.39
N GLU A 76 -11.08 20.96 -2.74
CA GLU A 76 -11.40 22.32 -3.18
C GLU A 76 -10.80 22.63 -4.55
N LEU A 77 -9.55 22.23 -4.80
CA LEU A 77 -8.88 22.43 -6.09
C LEU A 77 -9.55 21.63 -7.21
N VAL A 78 -9.88 20.36 -6.96
CA VAL A 78 -10.61 19.50 -7.92
C VAL A 78 -11.97 20.10 -8.26
N GLN A 79 -12.70 20.63 -7.27
CA GLN A 79 -13.97 21.30 -7.49
C GLN A 79 -13.80 22.58 -8.33
N TYR A 80 -12.78 23.38 -8.03
CA TYR A 80 -12.49 24.60 -8.78
C TYR A 80 -12.17 24.31 -10.25
N ILE A 81 -11.31 23.31 -10.53
CA ILE A 81 -10.97 22.90 -11.90
C ILE A 81 -12.23 22.44 -12.64
N LYS A 82 -13.04 21.57 -12.04
CA LYS A 82 -14.32 21.12 -12.62
C LYS A 82 -15.26 22.28 -12.92
N ALA A 83 -15.41 23.22 -11.97
CA ALA A 83 -16.27 24.38 -12.15
C ALA A 83 -15.76 25.36 -13.22
N ARG A 84 -14.45 25.38 -13.46
CA ARG A 84 -13.83 26.16 -14.53
C ARG A 84 -14.04 25.50 -15.90
N ASP A 85 -13.89 24.19 -15.99
CA ASP A 85 -14.13 23.43 -17.23
C ASP A 85 -15.59 23.55 -17.71
N VAL A 86 -16.56 23.41 -16.78
CA VAL A 86 -17.99 23.58 -17.08
C VAL A 86 -18.31 24.99 -17.61
N ARG A 87 -17.59 26.01 -17.12
CA ARG A 87 -17.82 27.41 -17.48
C ARG A 87 -17.09 27.85 -18.75
N SER A 88 -16.00 27.18 -19.09
CA SER A 88 -15.15 27.54 -20.24
C SER A 88 -15.65 26.97 -21.57
N GLY A 89 -16.67 26.09 -21.59
CA GLY A 89 -17.21 25.51 -22.82
C GLY A 89 -16.20 24.68 -23.63
N HIS A 90 -15.01 24.41 -23.09
CA HIS A 90 -13.99 23.62 -23.73
C HIS A 90 -14.26 22.13 -23.47
N SER A 91 -15.17 21.57 -24.27
CA SER A 91 -15.26 20.12 -24.51
C SER A 91 -14.06 19.67 -25.35
N GLN A 92 -12.84 19.98 -24.92
CA GLN A 92 -11.65 19.66 -25.72
C GLN A 92 -10.36 19.59 -24.91
N ILE A 93 -10.31 18.77 -23.86
CA ILE A 93 -9.08 18.05 -23.49
C ILE A 93 -9.48 16.68 -22.91
N TYR A 94 -9.78 15.72 -23.78
CA TYR A 94 -9.34 14.32 -23.69
C TYR A 94 -9.87 13.61 -24.94
N PRO A 95 -8.98 13.38 -25.91
CA PRO A 95 -8.84 12.00 -26.37
C PRO A 95 -7.38 11.67 -26.67
N GLN A 96 -6.50 11.64 -25.65
CA GLN A 96 -5.19 11.01 -25.83
C GLN A 96 -4.54 10.51 -24.55
N CYS A 97 -5.27 9.75 -23.73
CA CYS A 97 -4.62 8.88 -22.73
C CYS A 97 -5.03 7.41 -22.84
N THR A 98 -5.78 7.02 -23.88
CA THR A 98 -6.33 5.67 -24.01
C THR A 98 -5.49 4.72 -24.86
N LEU A 99 -4.22 5.01 -25.19
CA LEU A 99 -3.37 4.08 -25.96
C LEU A 99 -1.87 4.23 -25.60
N HIS A 100 -1.46 3.98 -24.36
CA HIS A 100 -0.06 3.56 -24.08
C HIS A 100 0.13 2.88 -22.71
N TRP A 101 -0.75 1.95 -22.32
CA TRP A 101 -0.40 0.98 -21.27
C TRP A 101 -0.59 -0.41 -21.84
N GLY A 102 0.48 -0.88 -22.48
CA GLY A 102 0.54 -2.16 -23.16
C GLY A 102 1.91 -2.38 -23.76
N HIS A 103 2.96 -2.36 -22.93
CA HIS A 103 4.10 -3.29 -23.01
C HIS A 103 5.19 -2.93 -21.97
N TRP A 104 5.62 -3.96 -21.24
CA TRP A 104 6.73 -4.08 -20.29
C TRP A 104 6.51 -3.58 -18.86
#